data_AF-A0A0C2GI54-F1
#
_entry.id   AF-A0A0C2GI54-F1
#
_cell.length_a   1.000
_cell.length_b   1.000
_cell.length_c   1.000
_cell.angle_alpha   90.00
_cell.angle_beta   90.00
_cell.angle_gamma   90.00
#
_symmetry.space_group_name_H-M   'P 1'
#
loop_
_entity.id
_entity.type
_entity.pdbx_description
1 polymer ?
#
loop_
_entity_poly.entity_id
_entity_poly.type
_entity_poly.pdbx_seq_one_letter_code
_entity_poly.pdbx_strand_id
1 'polypeptide(L)' 'RAGKHGKSITFLTPDDSAVFYDLKQCLMESPISTCPIELANHPDAQQKPGTFTTKKRQDETLFK' A
#
# COMPACT_ATOMS: atom_id res chain seq x y z
N ARG A 1 17.62 -19.72 8.53
CA ARG A 1 16.70 -19.99 9.66
C ARG A 1 15.51 -20.74 9.08
N ALA A 2 15.34 -22.02 9.43
CA ALA A 2 14.28 -22.88 8.94
C ALA A 2 13.37 -23.29 10.11
N GLY A 3 12.12 -23.67 9.84
CA GLY A 3 11.14 -24.02 10.86
C GLY A 3 9.72 -23.65 10.43
N LYS A 4 8.76 -23.70 11.38
CA LYS A 4 7.38 -23.28 11.13
C LYS A 4 7.34 -21.80 10.73
N HIS A 5 6.44 -21.45 9.83
CA HIS A 5 6.15 -20.05 9.53
C HIS A 5 5.66 -19.35 10.80
N GLY A 6 6.39 -18.32 11.25
CA GLY A 6 5.98 -17.48 12.37
C GLY A 6 4.75 -16.65 11.99
N LYS A 7 3.92 -16.32 12.99
CA LYS A 7 2.82 -15.36 12.84
C LYS A 7 3.26 -14.04 13.45
N SER A 8 3.12 -12.95 12.70
CA SER A 8 3.29 -11.58 13.19
C SER A 8 1.93 -10.89 13.14
N ILE A 9 1.60 -10.17 14.20
CA ILE A 9 0.38 -9.36 14.29
C ILE A 9 0.83 -7.92 14.49
N THR A 10 0.40 -7.03 13.59
CA THR A 10 0.77 -5.62 13.61
C THR A 10 -0.49 -4.79 13.86
N PHE A 11 -0.44 -3.92 14.87
CA PHE A 11 -1.48 -2.92 15.08
C PHE A 11 -1.13 -1.66 14.30
N LEU A 12 -2.11 -1.10 13.60
CA LEU A 12 -1.95 0.10 12.80
C LEU A 12 -2.91 1.17 13.30
N THR A 13 -2.41 2.39 13.34
CA THR A 13 -3.19 3.60 13.60
C THR A 13 -3.04 4.55 12.42
N PRO A 14 -3.89 5.60 12.31
CA PRO A 14 -3.74 6.61 11.26
C PRO A 14 -2.38 7.33 11.28
N ASP A 15 -1.73 7.42 12.44
CA ASP A 15 -0.42 8.04 12.59
C ASP A 15 0.70 7.23 11.89
N ASP A 16 0.44 5.96 11.58
CA ASP A 16 1.36 5.05 10.88
C ASP A 16 1.20 5.11 9.34
N SER A 17 0.39 6.03 8.81
CA SER A 17 0.09 6.16 7.36
C SER A 17 1.33 6.19 6.47
N ALA A 18 2.44 6.76 6.95
CA ALA A 18 3.70 6.83 6.22
C ALA A 18 4.32 5.46 5.88
N VAL A 19 3.97 4.38 6.59
CA VAL A 19 4.51 3.03 6.33
C VAL A 19 3.52 2.11 5.62
N PHE A 20 2.29 2.56 5.35
CA PHE A 20 1.23 1.70 4.80
C PHE A 20 1.56 1.15 3.42
N TYR A 21 2.18 1.96 2.57
CA TYR A 21 2.61 1.55 1.23
C TYR A 21 3.63 0.41 1.29
N ASP A 22 4.69 0.60 2.07
CA ASP A 22 5.77 -0.40 2.17
C ASP A 22 5.26 -1.67 2.85
N LEU A 23 4.40 -1.55 3.87
CA LEU A 23 3.77 -2.71 4.52
C LEU A 23 2.91 -3.53 3.55
N LYS A 24 2.11 -2.84 2.70
CA LYS A 24 1.33 -3.48 1.64
C LYS A 24 2.25 -4.26 0.69
N GLN A 25 3.34 -3.63 0.22
CA GLN A 25 4.32 -4.31 -0.65
C GLN A 25 4.93 -5.53 0.03
N CYS A 26 5.39 -5.42 1.27
CA CYS A 26 5.95 -6.55 2.03
C CYS A 26 4.96 -7.72 2.16
N LEU A 27 3.67 -7.44 2.39
CA LEU A 27 2.65 -8.48 2.47
C LEU A 27 2.33 -9.12 1.12
N MET A 28 2.43 -8.36 0.03
CA MET A 28 2.23 -8.88 -1.34
C MET A 28 3.44 -9.68 -1.84
N GLU A 29 4.65 -9.32 -1.46
CA GLU A 29 5.89 -10.04 -1.81
C GLU A 29 6.03 -11.36 -1.04
N SER A 30 5.44 -11.44 0.15
CA SER A 30 5.46 -12.67 0.95
C SER A 30 4.47 -13.71 0.39
N PRO A 31 4.94 -14.88 -0.10
CA PRO A 31 4.07 -15.89 -0.71
C PRO A 31 3.15 -16.61 0.30
N ILE A 32 3.42 -16.46 1.60
CA ILE A 32 2.65 -17.09 2.68
C ILE A 32 1.73 -16.10 3.40
N SER A 33 1.82 -14.81 3.05
CA SER A 33 1.00 -13.76 3.62
C SER A 33 -0.12 -13.39 2.66
N THR A 34 -1.18 -12.80 3.19
CA THR A 34 -2.25 -12.22 2.39
C THR A 34 -2.43 -10.77 2.84
N CYS A 35 -2.40 -9.84 1.90
CA CYS A 35 -2.65 -8.43 2.22
C CYS A 35 -4.13 -8.24 2.57
N PRO A 36 -4.46 -7.70 3.76
CA PRO A 36 -5.84 -7.41 4.13
C PRO A 36 -6.43 -6.32 3.22
N ILE A 37 -7.72 -6.43 2.90
CA ILE A 37 -8.41 -5.51 1.97
C ILE A 37 -8.43 -4.06 2.47
N GLU A 38 -8.52 -3.88 3.79
CA GLU A 38 -8.49 -2.57 4.44
C GLU A 38 -7.19 -1.82 4.14
N LEU A 39 -6.04 -2.50 4.19
CA LEU A 39 -4.75 -1.93 3.82
C LEU A 39 -4.58 -1.83 2.29
N ALA A 40 -5.00 -2.86 1.55
CA ALA A 40 -4.84 -2.91 0.09
C ALA A 40 -5.53 -1.73 -0.62
N ASN A 41 -6.69 -1.32 -0.10
CA ASN A 41 -7.52 -0.23 -0.63
C ASN A 41 -7.32 1.11 0.11
N HIS A 42 -6.48 1.17 1.15
CA HIS A 42 -6.27 2.41 1.91
C HIS A 42 -5.67 3.50 1.01
N PRO A 43 -6.13 4.77 1.10
CA PRO A 43 -5.61 5.87 0.29
C PRO A 43 -4.09 6.05 0.43
N ASP A 44 -3.60 6.05 1.68
CA ASP A 44 -2.17 6.22 1.97
C ASP A 44 -1.30 5.01 1.58
N ALA A 45 -1.92 3.86 1.26
CA ALA A 45 -1.21 2.67 0.77
C ALA A 45 -1.15 2.60 -0.77
N GLN A 46 -1.73 3.56 -1.49
CA GLN A 46 -1.73 3.55 -2.96
C GLN A 46 -0.45 4.13 -3.56
N GLN A 47 0.20 5.06 -2.88
CA GLN A 47 1.34 5.79 -3.41
C GLN A 47 2.53 5.72 -2.48
N LYS A 48 3.72 5.65 -3.06
CA LYS A 48 4.95 5.62 -2.30
C LYS A 48 5.12 6.98 -1.59
N PRO A 49 5.32 7.00 -0.26
CA PRO A 49 5.58 8.24 0.47
C PRO A 49 6.71 9.04 -0.16
N GLY A 50 6.53 10.36 -0.30
CA GLY A 50 7.52 11.25 -0.90
C GLY A 50 7.55 11.25 -2.43
N THR A 51 6.69 10.50 -3.12
CA THR A 51 6.52 10.63 -4.57
C THR A 51 5.64 11.83 -4.91
N PHE A 52 6.22 12.85 -5.55
CA PHE A 52 5.47 13.96 -6.11
C PHE A 52 4.69 13.47 -7.33
N THR A 53 3.36 13.40 -7.22
CA THR A 53 2.51 13.18 -8.39
C THR A 53 2.36 14.48 -9.17
N THR A 54 2.97 14.57 -10.35
CA THR A 54 2.52 15.51 -11.37
C THR A 54 1.08 15.15 -11.71
N LYS A 55 0.11 15.98 -11.27
CA LYS A 55 -1.30 15.86 -11.68
C LYS A 55 -1.33 15.72 -13.21
N LYS A 56 -1.84 14.60 -13.72
CA LYS A 56 -2.16 14.49 -15.15
C LYS A 56 -3.11 15.64 -15.48
N ARG A 57 -2.70 16.50 -16.43
CA ARG A 57 -3.56 17.51 -17.05
C ARG A 57 -4.88 16.84 -17.43
N GLN A 58 -5.99 17.46 -17.04
CA GLN A 58 -7.33 17.10 -17.49
C GLN A 58 -7.30 16.93 -19.01
N ASP A 59 -7.76 15.78 -19.50
CA ASP A 59 -8.09 15.63 -20.91
C ASP A 59 -9.17 16.65 -21.24
N GLU A 60 -8.77 17.66 -22.02
CA GLU A 60 -9.62 18.73 -22.53
C GLU A 60 -10.68 18.09 -23.43
N THR A 61 -11.95 18.35 -23.13
CA THR A 61 -13.12 17.88 -23.88
C THR A 61 -13.02 18.27 -25.35
N LEU A 62 -12.77 17.32 -26.24
CA LEU A 62 -12.86 17.53 -27.68
C LEU A 62 -14.32 17.33 -28.13
N PHE A 63 -15.05 18.42 -28.29
CA PHE A 63 -16.33 18.42 -29.00
C PHE A 63 -16.08 18.25 -30.51
N LYS A 64 -16.84 17.35 -31.15
CA LYS A 64 -16.99 17.29 -32.62
C LYS A 64 -18.48 17.22 -32.96
#